data_AF-A0A448WP57-F1
#
_entry.id   AF-A0A448WP57-F1
#
_cell.length_a   1.000
_cell.length_b   1.000
_cell.length_c   1.000
_cell.angle_alpha   90.00
_cell.angle_beta   90.00
_cell.angle_gamma   90.00
#
_symmetry.space_group_name_H-M   'P 1'
#
loop_
_entity.id
_entity.type
_entity.pdbx_description
1 polymer ?
#
loop_
_entity_poly.entity_id
_entity_poly.type
_entity_poly.pdbx_seq_one_letter_code
_entity_poly.pdbx_strand_id
1 'polypeptide(L)' 'MDFVSNFQLVIFTPKSLLRLPEAKSSFDDMLPGSEFKRVIPDTGPASQNPENVAKLALCSGKRQITICLDFWVPNVLIM' A
#
# COMPACT_ATOMS: atom_id res chain seq x y z
N MET A 1 -15.28 -12.87 29.64
CA MET A 1 -16.04 -11.77 29.00
C MET A 1 -15.54 -11.72 27.57
N ASP A 2 -15.91 -12.72 26.79
CA ASP A 2 -15.34 -12.96 25.47
C ASP A 2 -16.30 -12.38 24.44
N PHE A 3 -16.19 -11.08 24.23
CA PHE A 3 -16.80 -10.41 23.09
C PHE A 3 -15.99 -10.83 21.85
N VAL A 4 -16.14 -12.07 21.40
CA VAL A 4 -15.76 -12.46 20.03
C VAL A 4 -16.78 -11.79 19.12
N SER A 5 -16.59 -10.49 18.90
CA SER A 5 -17.26 -9.75 17.85
C SER A 5 -16.84 -10.37 16.52
N ASN A 6 -17.68 -11.24 16.00
CA ASN A 6 -17.45 -11.94 14.75
C ASN A 6 -17.67 -10.95 13.60
N PHE A 7 -16.62 -10.19 13.27
CA PHE A 7 -16.63 -9.24 12.16
C PHE A 7 -16.40 -9.98 10.85
N GLN A 8 -17.34 -9.85 9.91
CA GLN A 8 -17.17 -10.41 8.57
C GLN A 8 -16.09 -9.62 7.81
N LEU A 9 -14.96 -10.27 7.57
CA LEU A 9 -13.88 -9.72 6.75
C LEU A 9 -14.06 -10.16 5.29
N VAL A 10 -14.14 -9.19 4.36
CA VAL A 10 -14.16 -9.44 2.91
C VAL A 10 -12.78 -9.11 2.36
N ILE A 11 -12.08 -10.13 1.85
CA ILE A 11 -10.69 -10.00 1.38
C ILE A 11 -10.64 -10.20 -0.14
N PHE A 12 -10.04 -9.24 -0.85
CA PHE A 12 -9.74 -9.37 -2.28
C PHE A 12 -8.36 -10.00 -2.48
N THR A 13 -8.30 -11.34 -2.49
CA THR A 13 -7.03 -12.07 -2.60
C THR A 13 -6.40 -11.88 -3.98
N PRO A 14 -5.15 -11.39 -4.08
CA PRO A 14 -4.53 -11.13 -5.37
C PRO A 14 -4.00 -12.42 -6.01
N LYS A 15 -4.29 -12.64 -7.30
CA LYS A 15 -3.79 -13.81 -8.06
C LYS A 15 -2.41 -13.58 -8.69
N SER A 16 -2.18 -12.42 -9.30
CA SER A 16 -0.93 -12.11 -10.01
C SER A 16 0.21 -11.67 -9.09
N LEU A 17 -0.12 -10.98 -7.98
CA LEU A 17 0.90 -10.46 -7.05
C LEU A 17 1.71 -11.55 -6.36
N LEU A 18 1.17 -12.77 -6.23
CA LEU A 18 1.85 -13.90 -5.58
C LEU A 18 3.19 -14.28 -6.24
N ARG A 19 3.39 -13.89 -7.50
CA ARG A 19 4.61 -14.19 -8.26
C ARG A 19 5.45 -12.95 -8.57
N LEU A 20 4.98 -11.77 -8.19
CA LEU A 20 5.64 -10.52 -8.54
C LEU A 20 6.77 -10.24 -7.54
N PRO A 21 8.05 -10.17 -7.96
CA PRO A 21 9.19 -9.96 -7.05
C PRO A 21 9.08 -8.71 -6.19
N GLU A 22 8.41 -7.68 -6.70
CA GLU A 22 8.23 -6.37 -6.08
C GLU A 22 7.08 -6.34 -5.08
N ALA A 23 6.24 -7.38 -5.04
CA ALA A 23 5.18 -7.58 -4.06
C ALA A 23 5.70 -8.29 -2.79
N LYS A 24 6.94 -8.02 -2.37
CA LYS A 24 7.59 -8.58 -1.19
C LYS A 24 7.73 -7.52 -0.10
N SER A 25 7.50 -7.90 1.16
CA SER A 25 7.77 -7.08 2.33
C SER A 25 8.98 -7.61 3.11
N SER A 26 9.61 -6.74 3.90
CA SER A 26 10.66 -7.18 4.84
C SER A 26 10.03 -7.99 5.98
N PHE A 27 10.83 -8.86 6.59
CA PHE A 27 10.41 -9.55 7.82
C PHE A 27 10.19 -8.59 8.99
N ASP A 28 10.86 -7.43 8.99
CA ASP A 28 10.72 -6.41 10.03
C ASP A 28 9.28 -5.88 10.14
N ASP A 29 8.54 -5.85 9.02
CA ASP A 29 7.13 -5.43 8.98
C ASP A 29 6.18 -6.45 9.64
N MET A 30 6.68 -7.64 10.01
CA MET A 30 5.90 -8.74 10.61
C MET A 30 6.31 -9.04 12.05
N LEU A 31 7.23 -8.27 12.62
CA LEU A 31 7.68 -8.46 14.00
C LEU A 31 6.64 -7.96 15.02
N PRO A 32 6.67 -8.47 16.27
CA PRO A 32 5.80 -7.98 17.33
C PRO A 32 5.92 -6.46 17.50
N GLY A 33 4.77 -5.76 17.47
CA GLY A 33 4.71 -4.30 17.48
C GLY A 33 4.34 -3.69 16.12
N SER A 34 4.32 -4.48 15.04
CA SER A 34 3.70 -4.07 13.77
C SER A 34 2.18 -4.25 13.79
N GLU A 35 1.47 -3.41 13.02
CA GLU A 35 0.02 -3.42 12.91
C GLU A 35 -0.46 -3.33 11.46
N PHE A 36 -1.74 -3.65 11.25
CA PHE A 36 -2.36 -3.49 9.94
C PHE A 36 -2.47 -2.00 9.57
N LYS A 37 -1.78 -1.61 8.51
CA LYS A 37 -1.84 -0.24 7.97
C LYS A 37 -3.09 -0.09 7.11
N ARG A 38 -4.03 0.77 7.54
CA ARG A 38 -5.24 1.11 6.75
C ARG A 38 -4.92 1.87 5.47
N VAL A 39 -3.85 2.64 5.47
CA VAL A 39 -3.34 3.43 4.34
C VAL A 39 -1.83 3.24 4.30
N ILE A 40 -1.28 3.04 3.10
CA ILE A 40 0.17 2.91 2.89
C ILE A 40 0.62 4.20 2.18
N PRO A 41 1.30 5.12 2.88
CA PRO A 41 1.72 6.38 2.27
C PRO A 41 2.81 6.12 1.21
N ASP A 42 2.78 6.91 0.13
CA ASP A 42 3.85 6.92 -0.86
C ASP A 42 5.16 7.42 -0.24
N THR A 43 6.26 6.76 -0.59
CA THR A 43 7.63 7.06 -0.17
C THR A 43 8.47 7.63 -1.32
N GLY A 44 7.85 7.85 -2.49
CA GLY A 44 8.50 8.41 -3.67
C GLY A 44 8.77 9.92 -3.60
N PRO A 45 9.31 10.51 -4.68
CA PRO A 45 9.70 11.92 -4.72
C PRO A 45 8.55 12.92 -4.49
N ALA A 46 7.32 12.54 -4.83
CA ALA A 46 6.14 13.34 -4.55
C ALA A 46 5.87 13.50 -3.05
N SER A 47 6.27 12.52 -2.23
CA SER A 47 6.15 12.57 -0.77
C SER A 47 7.19 13.50 -0.13
N GLN A 48 8.37 13.61 -0.75
CA GLN A 48 9.47 14.46 -0.26
C GLN A 48 9.27 15.95 -0.57
N ASN A 49 8.43 16.27 -1.56
CA ASN A 49 8.16 17.63 -2.00
C ASN A 49 6.63 17.85 -2.18
N PRO A 50 5.87 17.88 -1.06
CA PRO A 50 4.40 17.93 -1.09
C PRO A 50 3.85 19.22 -1.73
N GLU A 51 4.62 20.30 -1.68
CA GLU A 51 4.30 21.61 -2.27
C GLU A 51 4.28 21.60 -3.82
N ASN A 52 4.98 20.66 -4.46
CA ASN A 52 4.93 20.48 -5.91
C ASN A 52 3.96 19.38 -6.36
N VAL A 53 3.21 18.76 -5.45
CA VAL A 53 2.21 17.73 -5.81
C VAL A 53 1.00 18.39 -6.46
N ALA A 54 0.78 18.09 -7.74
CA ALA A 54 -0.33 18.62 -8.51
C ALA A 54 -1.60 17.77 -8.38
N LYS A 55 -1.46 16.47 -8.10
CA LYS A 55 -2.59 15.52 -8.02
C LYS A 55 -2.35 14.43 -6.98
N LEU A 56 -3.45 13.95 -6.39
CA LEU A 56 -3.48 12.80 -5.50
C LEU A 56 -4.14 11.61 -6.20
N ALA A 57 -3.48 10.46 -6.22
CA ALA A 57 -4.00 9.21 -6.76
C ALA A 57 -4.27 8.22 -5.62
N LEU A 58 -5.54 7.93 -5.35
CA LEU A 58 -5.93 6.88 -4.42
C LEU A 58 -6.03 5.55 -5.16
N CYS A 59 -5.30 4.53 -4.71
CA CYS A 59 -5.42 3.19 -5.28
C CYS A 59 -5.36 2.08 -4.25
N SER A 60 -5.89 0.91 -4.63
CA SER A 60 -5.96 -0.26 -3.77
C SER A 60 -5.54 -1.52 -4.51
N GLY A 61 -4.93 -2.44 -3.77
CA GLY A 61 -4.46 -3.74 -4.26
C GLY A 61 -3.35 -3.62 -5.30
N LYS A 62 -3.40 -4.48 -6.32
CA LYS A 62 -2.31 -4.64 -7.31
C LYS A 62 -1.92 -3.36 -8.05
N ARG A 63 -2.85 -2.42 -8.19
CA ARG A 63 -2.62 -1.17 -8.91
C ARG A 63 -1.54 -0.33 -8.23
N GLN A 64 -1.44 -0.38 -6.89
CA GLN A 64 -0.39 0.31 -6.14
C GLN A 64 0.99 -0.12 -6.62
N ILE A 65 1.24 -1.43 -6.63
CA ILE A 65 2.54 -2.00 -7.01
C ILE A 65 2.84 -1.71 -8.49
N THR A 66 1.86 -1.83 -9.37
CA THR A 66 2.04 -1.50 -10.80
C THR A 66 2.41 -0.03 -11.01
N ILE A 67 1.72 0.90 -10.34
CA ILE A 67 1.99 2.33 -10.54
C ILE A 67 3.38 2.69 -10.02
N CYS A 68 3.79 2.17 -8.86
CA CYS A 68 5.14 2.41 -8.33
C CYS A 68 6.25 1.88 -9.26
N LEU A 69 6.00 0.83 -10.06
CA LEU A 69 7.00 0.21 -10.92
C LEU A 69 7.04 0.77 -12.33
N ASP A 70 5.88 1.02 -12.93
CA ASP A 70 5.77 1.39 -14.35
C ASP A 70 5.59 2.90 -14.55
N PHE A 71 5.18 3.63 -13.52
CA PHE A 71 4.78 5.03 -13.64
C PHE A 71 5.37 5.88 -12.51
N TRP A 72 6.64 6.26 -12.69
CA TRP A 72 7.20 7.40 -11.95
C TRP A 72 6.59 8.70 -12.52
N VAL A 73 5.41 9.08 -12.01
CA VAL A 73 4.78 10.34 -12.42
C VAL A 73 5.35 11.46 -11.55
N PRO A 74 6.13 12.40 -12.10
CA PRO A 74 6.52 13.58 -11.35
C PRO A 74 5.25 14.36 -10.97
N ASN A 75 5.14 14.74 -9.70
CA ASN A 75 4.04 15.55 -9.13
C ASN A 75 2.69 14.83 -8.88
N VAL A 76 2.66 13.49 -8.83
CA VAL A 76 1.49 12.74 -8.35
C VAL A 76 1.85 12.00 -7.08
N LEU A 77 1.16 12.31 -5.99
CA LEU A 77 1.29 11.58 -4.72
C LEU A 77 0.32 10.40 -4.74
N ILE A 78 0.80 9.22 -4.35
CA ILE A 78 -0.01 8.00 -4.32
C ILE A 78 -0.38 7.67 -2.87
N MET A 79 -1.60 7.24 -2.62
CA MET A 79 -2.09 6.81 -1.31
C MET A 79 -2.95 5.56 -1.39
#